data_AF-A0A845VY44-F1
#
_entry.id   AF-A0A845VY44-F1
#
_cell.length_a   1.000
_cell.length_b   1.000
_cell.length_c   1.000
_cell.angle_alpha   90.00
_cell.angle_beta   90.00
_cell.angle_gamma   90.00
#
_symmetry.space_group_name_H-M   'P 1'
#
loop_
_entity.id
_entity.type
_entity.pdbx_description
1 polymer ?
#
loop_
_entity_poly.entity_id
_entity_poly.type
_entity_poly.pdbx_seq_one_letter_code
_entity_poly.pdbx_strand_id
1 'polypeptide(L)'
;MTQTMVLPGTYIEVRDQGLISPGGVVTGNIGIVGTAEKGLVDQVQLLGSLSEAKEIFGKSDEWQDGTKNELTLIRALELIYQNGGQTVYAVRTANVKEGKNGADASTDDYTRSLALLENEIVNIVLLAGQDVSKTAMLTALDGHLKTTAGIKRERIGIIGSGFSSGTDKLEDITSHTLNNDRIIFTAPGILVSSQGKQNKLPGSYLAAAVAGMLSSLPVQTSPTNKTLTIEGLTTEFNSTQLEKLVTKGVLTVEKRAGFRIVKGITTDDRAWKQITTRRIVDYAIYGVRSSCNPYIGKLNNERVRGAMKATLNAFLTRMVDNEALVSYQLDVSATRAQEKEGKVMVTMTLMPTFSIDFIQVTMYLQ
;
A
#
# COMPACT_ATOMS: atom_id res chain seq x y z
N MET A 1 46.43 5.60 -13.98
CA MET A 1 47.79 6.04 -14.36
C MET A 1 48.38 6.75 -13.15
N THR A 2 49.37 6.12 -12.52
CA THR A 2 50.02 6.57 -11.28
C THR A 2 51.10 7.60 -11.60
N GLN A 3 50.92 8.84 -11.16
CA GLN A 3 51.99 9.85 -11.16
C GLN A 3 52.92 9.60 -9.98
N THR A 4 54.23 9.55 -10.26
CA THR A 4 55.30 9.42 -9.27
C THR A 4 55.54 10.78 -8.60
N MET A 5 55.38 10.86 -7.27
CA MET A 5 55.63 12.06 -6.46
C MET A 5 57.14 12.27 -6.25
N VAL A 6 57.67 13.48 -6.53
CA VAL A 6 59.14 13.77 -6.54
C VAL A 6 59.55 14.90 -5.56
N LEU A 7 58.63 15.51 -4.80
CA LEU A 7 58.96 16.63 -3.89
C LEU A 7 58.58 16.33 -2.43
N PRO A 8 59.30 16.90 -1.43
CA PRO A 8 58.91 16.78 -0.02
C PRO A 8 57.74 17.71 0.33
N GLY A 9 56.66 17.15 0.89
CA GLY A 9 55.48 17.87 1.37
C GLY A 9 54.44 16.91 1.94
N THR A 10 53.43 17.42 2.66
CA THR A 10 52.24 16.63 3.03
C THR A 10 51.33 16.47 1.83
N TYR A 11 51.22 15.25 1.32
CA TYR A 11 50.27 14.88 0.28
C TYR A 11 49.11 14.12 0.92
N ILE A 12 47.94 14.73 0.95
CA ILE A 12 46.71 14.10 1.41
C ILE A 12 45.95 13.66 0.15
N GLU A 13 45.88 12.35 -0.09
CA GLU A 13 44.87 11.77 -0.97
C GLU A 13 43.66 11.38 -0.12
N VAL A 14 42.57 12.13 -0.26
CA VAL A 14 41.23 11.66 0.12
C VAL A 14 40.56 11.24 -1.17
N ARG A 15 40.37 9.94 -1.37
CA ARG A 15 39.55 9.42 -2.46
C ARG A 15 38.22 8.89 -1.94
N ASP A 16 37.21 9.41 -2.63
CA ASP A 16 35.79 9.18 -2.65
C ASP A 16 35.09 8.97 -1.31
N GLN A 17 34.42 10.07 -0.91
CA GLN A 17 33.02 10.01 -0.51
C GLN A 17 32.39 8.74 -1.05
N GLY A 18 32.07 7.79 -0.18
CA GLY A 18 31.01 6.87 -0.50
C GLY A 18 29.84 7.77 -0.87
N LEU A 19 29.54 7.87 -2.17
CA LEU A 19 28.25 8.30 -2.66
C LEU A 19 27.31 7.31 -2.00
N ILE A 20 26.84 7.68 -0.80
CA ILE A 20 25.73 7.04 -0.14
C ILE A 20 24.56 7.43 -1.01
N SER A 21 24.43 6.74 -2.14
CA SER A 21 23.22 6.77 -2.93
C SER A 21 22.19 6.05 -2.07
N PRO A 22 21.11 6.73 -1.64
CA PRO A 22 20.03 6.04 -0.97
C PRO A 22 19.57 4.92 -1.90
N GLY A 23 19.56 3.67 -1.41
CA GLY A 23 18.98 2.56 -2.16
C GLY A 23 17.56 2.91 -2.62
N GLY A 24 17.17 2.42 -3.80
CA GLY A 24 15.83 2.67 -4.36
C GLY A 24 14.75 2.32 -3.32
N VAL A 25 13.81 3.25 -3.10
CA VAL A 25 12.71 3.04 -2.15
C VAL A 25 11.60 2.30 -2.87
N VAL A 26 11.28 1.11 -2.39
CA VAL A 26 10.20 0.27 -2.95
C VAL A 26 8.84 0.75 -2.44
N THR A 27 7.87 0.89 -3.34
CA THR A 27 6.55 1.51 -3.04
C THR A 27 5.35 0.69 -3.49
N GLY A 28 5.59 -0.45 -4.15
CA GLY A 28 4.58 -1.28 -4.81
C GLY A 28 4.55 -2.73 -4.36
N ASN A 29 5.21 -3.11 -3.26
CA ASN A 29 5.15 -4.49 -2.80
C ASN A 29 3.80 -4.76 -2.11
N ILE A 30 3.10 -5.80 -2.55
CA ILE A 30 1.80 -6.21 -1.99
C ILE A 30 2.02 -7.38 -1.04
N GLY A 31 1.42 -7.32 0.14
CA GLY A 31 1.30 -8.44 1.07
C GLY A 31 -0.14 -8.94 1.08
N ILE A 32 -0.32 -10.25 0.95
CA ILE A 32 -1.65 -10.86 0.91
C ILE A 32 -1.69 -12.10 1.78
N VAL A 33 -2.73 -12.20 2.60
CA VAL A 33 -3.01 -13.38 3.41
C VAL A 33 -4.32 -13.99 2.94
N GLY A 34 -4.34 -15.30 2.68
CA GLY A 34 -5.54 -15.98 2.20
C GLY A 34 -5.45 -17.49 2.29
N THR A 35 -6.58 -18.14 2.02
CA THR A 35 -6.69 -19.60 2.05
C THR A 35 -6.40 -20.17 0.65
N ALA A 36 -5.70 -21.30 0.59
CA ALA A 36 -5.31 -21.95 -0.67
C ALA A 36 -5.31 -23.48 -0.55
N GLU A 37 -5.38 -24.17 -1.68
CA GLU A 37 -5.51 -25.63 -1.77
C GLU A 37 -4.25 -26.35 -1.29
N LYS A 38 -3.09 -25.89 -1.78
CA LYS A 38 -1.76 -26.44 -1.46
C LYS A 38 -0.76 -25.33 -1.16
N GLY A 39 0.49 -25.69 -0.90
CA GLY A 39 1.56 -24.77 -0.53
C GLY A 39 1.86 -24.78 0.96
N LEU A 40 2.99 -24.21 1.36
CA LEU A 40 3.40 -24.18 2.76
C LEU A 40 2.49 -23.24 3.54
N VAL A 41 1.95 -23.76 4.65
CA VAL A 41 1.09 -22.98 5.55
C VAL A 41 1.98 -22.11 6.43
N ASP A 42 1.59 -20.85 6.62
CA ASP A 42 2.30 -19.89 7.49
C ASP A 42 3.78 -19.72 7.13
N GLN A 43 4.02 -19.63 5.82
CA GLN A 43 5.29 -19.20 5.26
C GLN A 43 5.04 -18.14 4.22
N VAL A 44 5.91 -17.12 4.21
CA VAL A 44 5.89 -16.08 3.21
C VAL A 44 6.46 -16.65 1.92
N GLN A 45 5.68 -16.58 0.85
CA GLN A 45 6.14 -16.85 -0.50
C GLN A 45 6.22 -15.55 -1.29
N LEU A 46 7.39 -15.27 -1.84
CA LEU A 46 7.56 -14.21 -2.83
C LEU A 46 7.08 -14.74 -4.18
N LEU A 47 6.20 -13.99 -4.83
CA LEU A 47 5.61 -14.32 -6.13
C LEU A 47 5.83 -13.17 -7.11
N GLY A 48 6.37 -13.50 -8.28
CA GLY A 48 6.53 -12.56 -9.40
C GLY A 48 5.47 -12.70 -10.50
N SER A 49 4.68 -13.79 -10.49
CA SER A 49 3.66 -14.03 -11.52
C SER A 49 2.50 -14.90 -11.05
N LEU A 50 1.39 -14.82 -11.78
CA LEU A 50 0.23 -15.68 -11.55
C LEU A 50 0.52 -17.17 -11.82
N SER A 51 1.37 -17.48 -12.80
CA SER A 51 1.72 -18.87 -13.12
C SER A 51 2.46 -19.53 -11.95
N GLU A 52 3.46 -18.84 -11.41
CA GLU A 52 4.18 -19.25 -10.21
C GLU A 52 3.24 -19.43 -9.01
N ALA A 53 2.30 -18.48 -8.81
CA ALA A 53 1.30 -18.59 -7.77
C ALA A 53 0.46 -19.88 -7.88
N LYS A 54 0.03 -20.25 -9.09
CA LYS A 54 -0.75 -21.47 -9.34
C LYS A 54 0.05 -22.75 -9.13
N GLU A 55 1.36 -22.72 -9.44
CA GLU A 55 2.25 -23.85 -9.19
C GLU A 55 2.42 -24.12 -7.69
N ILE A 56 2.56 -23.06 -6.89
CA ILE A 56 2.79 -23.17 -5.44
C ILE A 56 1.49 -23.44 -4.68
N PHE A 57 0.44 -22.65 -4.95
CA PHE A 57 -0.77 -22.63 -4.14
C PHE A 57 -1.95 -23.41 -4.73
N GLY A 58 -1.85 -23.85 -5.99
CA GLY A 58 -2.87 -24.63 -6.67
C GLY A 58 -3.82 -23.79 -7.51
N LYS A 59 -4.96 -24.38 -7.88
CA LYS A 59 -5.98 -23.67 -8.67
C LYS A 59 -7.01 -23.03 -7.73
N SER A 60 -7.73 -22.05 -8.25
CA SER A 60 -8.93 -21.56 -7.59
C SER A 60 -10.02 -22.63 -7.63
N ASP A 61 -10.71 -22.80 -6.51
CA ASP A 61 -11.93 -23.60 -6.39
C ASP A 61 -13.12 -22.91 -7.09
N GLU A 62 -14.20 -23.65 -7.33
CA GLU A 62 -15.44 -23.07 -7.83
C GLU A 62 -16.07 -22.17 -6.77
N TRP A 63 -16.44 -20.95 -7.17
CA TRP A 63 -17.16 -20.04 -6.28
C TRP A 63 -18.61 -20.50 -6.12
N GLN A 64 -19.08 -20.64 -4.88
CA GLN A 64 -20.44 -21.09 -4.60
C GLN A 64 -21.29 -19.93 -4.09
N ASP A 65 -20.99 -19.40 -2.90
CA ASP A 65 -21.80 -18.34 -2.28
C ASP A 65 -21.00 -17.40 -1.36
N GLY A 66 -19.71 -17.64 -1.18
CA GLY A 66 -18.84 -16.88 -0.28
C GLY A 66 -19.01 -17.26 1.19
N THR A 67 -19.59 -18.44 1.48
CA THR A 67 -19.75 -18.96 2.84
C THR A 67 -18.54 -19.80 3.29
N LYS A 68 -18.66 -20.61 4.33
CA LYS A 68 -17.52 -21.41 4.80
C LYS A 68 -17.27 -22.51 3.78
N ASN A 69 -16.23 -22.36 2.95
CA ASN A 69 -15.42 -23.40 2.29
C ASN A 69 -14.69 -22.93 1.02
N GLU A 70 -14.70 -21.63 0.65
CA GLU A 70 -13.97 -21.17 -0.53
C GLU A 70 -12.51 -20.74 -0.29
N LEU A 71 -11.63 -21.03 -1.26
CA LEU A 71 -10.21 -20.66 -1.20
C LEU A 71 -9.96 -19.28 -1.79
N THR A 72 -9.56 -18.33 -0.96
CA THR A 72 -9.61 -16.91 -1.34
C THR A 72 -8.35 -16.43 -2.05
N LEU A 73 -7.19 -17.05 -1.80
CA LEU A 73 -5.88 -16.50 -2.16
C LEU A 73 -5.66 -16.39 -3.67
N ILE A 74 -5.80 -17.49 -4.41
CA ILE A 74 -5.53 -17.51 -5.86
C ILE A 74 -6.45 -16.54 -6.61
N ARG A 75 -7.74 -16.48 -6.27
CA ARG A 75 -8.69 -15.57 -6.92
C ARG A 75 -8.31 -14.11 -6.71
N ALA A 76 -7.87 -13.74 -5.50
CA ALA A 76 -7.40 -12.39 -5.24
C ALA A 76 -6.08 -12.08 -5.99
N LEU A 77 -5.17 -13.06 -6.08
CA LEU A 77 -3.93 -12.93 -6.85
C LEU A 77 -4.20 -12.73 -8.36
N GLU A 78 -5.18 -13.43 -8.93
CA GLU A 78 -5.60 -13.22 -10.32
C GLU A 78 -5.96 -11.75 -10.59
N LEU A 79 -6.75 -11.15 -9.71
CA LEU A 79 -7.16 -9.74 -9.82
C LEU A 79 -6.00 -8.78 -9.61
N ILE A 80 -5.09 -9.07 -8.69
CA ILE A 80 -3.88 -8.27 -8.44
C ILE A 80 -3.00 -8.22 -9.70
N TYR A 81 -2.67 -9.39 -10.27
CA TYR A 81 -1.80 -9.48 -11.45
C TYR A 81 -2.47 -8.91 -12.70
N GLN A 82 -3.78 -9.12 -12.88
CA GLN A 82 -4.54 -8.51 -13.99
C GLN A 82 -4.55 -6.98 -13.95
N ASN A 83 -4.46 -6.39 -12.76
CA ASN A 83 -4.46 -4.95 -12.56
C ASN A 83 -3.04 -4.36 -12.37
N GLY A 84 -2.00 -5.10 -12.74
CA GLY A 84 -0.62 -4.58 -12.80
C GLY A 84 0.23 -4.81 -11.55
N GLY A 85 -0.22 -5.65 -10.61
CA GLY A 85 0.63 -6.13 -9.53
C GLY A 85 1.84 -6.92 -10.06
N GLN A 86 3.01 -6.70 -9.47
CA GLN A 86 4.26 -7.35 -9.91
C GLN A 86 4.87 -8.19 -8.78
N THR A 87 5.11 -7.58 -7.63
CA THR A 87 5.78 -8.22 -6.49
C THR A 87 4.77 -8.47 -5.38
N VAL A 88 4.49 -9.74 -5.10
CA VAL A 88 3.51 -10.13 -4.08
C VAL A 88 4.13 -11.07 -3.06
N TYR A 89 4.02 -10.72 -1.78
CA TYR A 89 4.34 -11.54 -0.63
C TYR A 89 3.05 -12.22 -0.17
N ALA A 90 2.87 -13.47 -0.58
CA ALA A 90 1.68 -14.25 -0.27
C ALA A 90 1.93 -15.17 0.93
N VAL A 91 0.98 -15.20 1.85
CA VAL A 91 0.96 -16.16 2.97
C VAL A 91 -0.31 -16.99 2.87
N ARG A 92 -0.13 -18.30 2.73
CA ARG A 92 -1.24 -19.24 2.89
C ARG A 92 -1.55 -19.38 4.37
N THR A 93 -2.75 -19.00 4.75
CA THR A 93 -3.30 -19.25 6.08
C THR A 93 -4.17 -20.51 6.06
N ALA A 94 -4.10 -21.29 7.12
CA ALA A 94 -4.94 -22.45 7.34
C ALA A 94 -5.06 -22.74 8.83
N ASN A 95 -6.20 -23.33 9.23
CA ASN A 95 -6.37 -23.80 10.60
C ASN A 95 -5.45 -25.00 10.85
N VAL A 96 -4.37 -24.78 11.61
CA VAL A 96 -3.33 -25.78 11.88
C VAL A 96 -3.87 -26.97 12.68
N LYS A 97 -5.01 -26.82 13.37
CA LYS A 97 -5.56 -27.87 14.25
C LYS A 97 -6.32 -28.98 13.52
N GLU A 98 -6.74 -28.79 12.27
CA GLU A 98 -7.66 -29.74 11.60
C GLU A 98 -7.17 -30.33 10.27
N GLY A 99 -5.98 -29.99 9.76
CA GLY A 99 -5.43 -30.62 8.54
C GLY A 99 -6.28 -30.45 7.28
N LYS A 100 -7.30 -29.57 7.31
CA LYS A 100 -8.17 -29.23 6.18
C LYS A 100 -7.44 -28.28 5.23
N ASN A 101 -7.97 -28.11 4.01
CA ASN A 101 -7.46 -27.23 2.94
C ASN A 101 -7.48 -25.72 3.27
N GLY A 102 -7.50 -25.33 4.54
CA GLY A 102 -7.42 -23.94 5.01
C GLY A 102 -8.71 -23.13 4.92
N ALA A 103 -9.77 -23.62 4.29
CA ALA A 103 -11.00 -22.85 4.06
C ALA A 103 -11.74 -22.40 5.35
N ASP A 104 -11.48 -23.07 6.48
CA ASP A 104 -12.00 -22.74 7.81
C ASP A 104 -11.00 -21.91 8.67
N ALA A 105 -10.09 -21.15 8.05
CA ALA A 105 -9.11 -20.33 8.78
C ALA A 105 -9.80 -19.33 9.72
N SER A 106 -9.37 -19.33 10.99
CA SER A 106 -9.90 -18.46 12.04
C SER A 106 -9.26 -17.07 12.01
N THR A 107 -9.82 -16.11 12.75
CA THR A 107 -9.16 -14.79 12.91
C THR A 107 -7.77 -14.91 13.51
N ASP A 108 -7.53 -15.86 14.41
CA ASP A 108 -6.21 -16.10 15.00
C ASP A 108 -5.20 -16.57 13.95
N ASP A 109 -5.64 -17.39 12.99
CA ASP A 109 -4.80 -17.84 11.87
C ASP A 109 -4.42 -16.64 10.98
N TYR A 110 -5.37 -15.77 10.67
CA TYR A 110 -5.10 -14.55 9.90
C TYR A 110 -4.16 -13.59 10.63
N THR A 111 -4.34 -13.35 11.92
CA THR A 111 -3.43 -12.51 12.72
C THR A 111 -2.02 -13.08 12.74
N ARG A 112 -1.88 -14.40 12.89
CA ARG A 112 -0.59 -15.08 12.88
C ARG A 112 0.09 -15.01 11.52
N SER A 113 -0.65 -15.22 10.43
CA SER A 113 -0.12 -15.09 9.08
C SER A 113 0.24 -13.64 8.73
N LEU A 114 -0.51 -12.64 9.22
CA LEU A 114 -0.18 -11.22 9.09
C LEU A 114 1.14 -10.88 9.78
N ALA A 115 1.38 -11.43 10.98
CA ALA A 115 2.63 -11.23 11.72
C ALA A 115 3.87 -11.67 10.93
N LEU A 116 3.76 -12.70 10.08
CA LEU A 116 4.87 -13.13 9.23
C LEU A 116 5.27 -12.06 8.20
N LEU A 117 4.30 -11.31 7.68
CA LEU A 117 4.56 -10.22 6.76
C LEU A 117 5.28 -9.04 7.42
N GLU A 118 5.31 -8.93 8.76
CA GLU A 118 5.99 -7.83 9.47
C GLU A 118 7.48 -7.75 9.12
N ASN A 119 8.13 -8.90 8.90
CA ASN A 119 9.55 -8.98 8.56
C ASN A 119 9.86 -8.66 7.10
N GLU A 120 8.83 -8.50 6.26
CA GLU A 120 8.95 -8.26 4.82
C GLU A 120 8.74 -6.79 4.42
N ILE A 121 9.33 -6.40 3.30
CA ILE A 121 9.18 -5.04 2.75
C ILE A 121 7.87 -5.02 1.95
N VAL A 122 6.78 -4.74 2.64
CA VAL A 122 5.42 -4.64 2.06
C VAL A 122 4.91 -3.22 2.23
N ASN A 123 4.32 -2.67 1.17
CA ASN A 123 3.75 -1.32 1.16
C ASN A 123 2.21 -1.34 1.23
N ILE A 124 1.58 -2.33 0.58
CA ILE A 124 0.13 -2.49 0.52
C ILE A 124 -0.22 -3.86 1.09
N VAL A 125 -1.17 -3.95 2.00
CA VAL A 125 -1.60 -5.22 2.60
C VAL A 125 -3.09 -5.44 2.43
N LEU A 126 -3.49 -6.67 2.12
CA LEU A 126 -4.90 -7.05 2.03
C LEU A 126 -5.16 -8.46 2.58
N LEU A 127 -6.40 -8.69 2.98
CA LEU A 127 -6.90 -9.99 3.41
C LEU A 127 -7.77 -10.57 2.30
N ALA A 128 -7.28 -11.62 1.63
CA ALA A 128 -7.96 -12.20 0.48
C ALA A 128 -9.35 -12.72 0.88
N GLY A 129 -10.38 -12.21 0.21
CA GLY A 129 -11.78 -12.61 0.42
C GLY A 129 -12.36 -12.24 1.79
N GLN A 130 -11.65 -11.47 2.62
CA GLN A 130 -12.16 -10.97 3.90
C GLN A 130 -12.64 -9.54 3.74
N ASP A 131 -13.79 -9.24 4.33
CA ASP A 131 -14.51 -7.99 4.13
C ASP A 131 -14.89 -7.34 5.47
N VAL A 132 -15.41 -6.12 5.40
CA VAL A 132 -15.73 -5.31 6.59
C VAL A 132 -16.86 -5.87 7.46
N SER A 133 -17.71 -6.76 6.94
CA SER A 133 -18.77 -7.40 7.75
C SER A 133 -18.18 -8.35 8.80
N LYS A 134 -16.97 -8.85 8.57
CA LYS A 134 -16.21 -9.66 9.51
C LYS A 134 -15.35 -8.76 10.39
N THR A 135 -15.97 -8.13 11.38
CA THR A 135 -15.32 -7.14 12.26
C THR A 135 -13.99 -7.62 12.87
N ALA A 136 -13.89 -8.92 13.21
CA ALA A 136 -12.65 -9.50 13.75
C ALA A 136 -11.47 -9.44 12.74
N MET A 137 -11.73 -9.62 11.44
CA MET A 137 -10.71 -9.51 10.39
C MET A 137 -10.28 -8.05 10.17
N LEU A 138 -11.23 -7.13 10.25
CA LEU A 138 -10.93 -5.70 10.22
C LEU A 138 -10.05 -5.29 11.41
N THR A 139 -10.37 -5.78 12.63
CA THR A 139 -9.55 -5.52 13.82
C THR A 139 -8.14 -6.11 13.68
N ALA A 140 -8.01 -7.31 13.10
CA ALA A 140 -6.71 -7.91 12.82
C ALA A 140 -5.88 -7.07 11.83
N LEU A 141 -6.50 -6.58 10.76
CA LEU A 141 -5.85 -5.70 9.78
C LEU A 141 -5.42 -4.36 10.42
N ASP A 142 -6.30 -3.72 11.19
CA ASP A 142 -6.00 -2.46 11.90
C ASP A 142 -4.86 -2.64 12.92
N GLY A 143 -4.88 -3.74 13.67
CA GLY A 143 -3.80 -4.11 14.60
C GLY A 143 -2.45 -4.32 13.90
N HIS A 144 -2.45 -4.96 12.73
CA HIS A 144 -1.26 -5.15 11.91
C HIS A 144 -0.70 -3.82 11.40
N LEU A 145 -1.55 -2.90 10.93
CA LEU A 145 -1.13 -1.57 10.48
C LEU A 145 -0.50 -0.75 11.61
N LYS A 146 -1.07 -0.81 12.82
CA LYS A 146 -0.50 -0.16 14.01
C LYS A 146 0.85 -0.74 14.40
N THR A 147 0.96 -2.07 14.44
CA THR A 147 2.21 -2.77 14.79
C THR A 147 3.32 -2.45 13.79
N THR A 148 3.03 -2.56 12.50
CA THR A 148 4.00 -2.30 11.42
C THR A 148 4.45 -0.85 11.38
N ALA A 149 3.58 0.12 11.67
CA ALA A 149 4.00 1.51 11.85
C ALA A 149 4.98 1.67 13.03
N GLY A 150 4.76 0.96 14.14
CA GLY A 150 5.65 0.96 15.32
C GLY A 150 7.05 0.41 15.04
N ILE A 151 7.16 -0.59 14.15
CA ILE A 151 8.44 -1.19 13.74
C ILE A 151 9.06 -0.55 12.49
N LYS A 152 8.65 0.69 12.14
CA LYS A 152 9.19 1.47 11.01
C LYS A 152 8.93 0.84 9.63
N ARG A 153 7.81 0.14 9.49
CA ARG A 153 7.38 -0.52 8.25
C ARG A 153 5.95 -0.13 7.89
N GLU A 154 5.71 1.16 7.78
CA GLU A 154 4.44 1.78 7.36
C GLU A 154 3.86 1.12 6.10
N ARG A 155 2.56 0.77 6.17
CA ARG A 155 1.81 0.14 5.08
C ARG A 155 0.41 0.75 4.98
N ILE A 156 -0.27 0.46 3.88
CA ILE A 156 -1.68 0.77 3.65
C ILE A 156 -2.46 -0.53 3.56
N GLY A 157 -3.53 -0.65 4.35
CA GLY A 157 -4.48 -1.75 4.26
C GLY A 157 -5.57 -1.46 3.25
N ILE A 158 -5.97 -2.46 2.48
CA ILE A 158 -7.15 -2.38 1.62
C ILE A 158 -8.13 -3.46 2.02
N ILE A 159 -9.37 -3.05 2.28
CA ILE A 159 -10.48 -3.94 2.63
C ILE A 159 -11.70 -3.56 1.78
N GLY A 160 -12.60 -4.50 1.56
CA GLY A 160 -13.77 -4.28 0.72
C GLY A 160 -15.09 -4.56 1.41
N SER A 161 -16.18 -4.17 0.75
CA SER A 161 -17.55 -4.43 1.21
C SER A 161 -17.85 -5.93 1.23
N GLY A 162 -18.59 -6.35 2.25
CA GLY A 162 -19.21 -7.67 2.26
C GLY A 162 -20.47 -7.69 1.41
N PHE A 163 -21.06 -8.87 1.24
CA PHE A 163 -22.39 -9.03 0.66
C PHE A 163 -23.40 -9.49 1.70
N SER A 164 -24.63 -8.99 1.55
CA SER A 164 -25.82 -9.59 2.14
C SER A 164 -26.69 -10.09 0.99
N SER A 165 -26.77 -11.42 0.81
CA SER A 165 -27.50 -12.07 -0.29
C SER A 165 -27.05 -11.66 -1.70
N GLY A 166 -25.73 -11.53 -1.92
CA GLY A 166 -25.15 -11.31 -3.26
C GLY A 166 -25.48 -9.96 -3.91
N THR A 167 -25.77 -8.94 -3.09
CA THR A 167 -26.04 -7.57 -3.55
C THR A 167 -25.35 -6.57 -2.62
N ASP A 168 -24.80 -5.49 -3.19
CA ASP A 168 -24.24 -4.36 -2.43
C ASP A 168 -25.35 -3.36 -2.10
N LYS A 169 -25.80 -3.36 -0.85
CA LYS A 169 -26.73 -2.33 -0.39
C LYS A 169 -25.97 -1.09 0.03
N LEU A 170 -26.42 0.07 -0.47
CA LEU A 170 -25.84 1.36 -0.14
C LEU A 170 -25.81 1.63 1.37
N GLU A 171 -26.90 1.28 2.07
CA GLU A 171 -27.04 1.49 3.52
C GLU A 171 -26.03 0.66 4.31
N ASP A 172 -25.88 -0.63 3.96
CA ASP A 172 -24.90 -1.52 4.58
C ASP A 172 -23.48 -0.98 4.42
N ILE A 173 -23.13 -0.53 3.21
CA ILE A 173 -21.81 0.05 2.94
C ILE A 173 -21.63 1.34 3.74
N THR A 174 -22.54 2.30 3.61
CA THR A 174 -22.40 3.65 4.24
C THR A 174 -22.55 3.66 5.76
N SER A 175 -23.03 2.56 6.36
CA SER A 175 -23.12 2.38 7.81
C SER A 175 -21.77 2.10 8.49
N HIS A 176 -20.70 1.89 7.72
CA HIS A 176 -19.37 1.64 8.28
C HIS A 176 -18.90 2.77 9.20
N THR A 177 -18.15 2.42 10.24
CA THR A 177 -17.56 3.37 11.20
C THR A 177 -16.04 3.50 11.07
N LEU A 178 -15.48 2.94 9.99
CA LEU A 178 -14.05 3.06 9.67
C LEU A 178 -13.61 4.51 9.60
N ASN A 179 -12.59 4.84 10.40
CA ASN A 179 -11.85 6.09 10.30
C ASN A 179 -10.37 5.80 10.58
N ASN A 180 -9.61 5.58 9.52
CA ASN A 180 -8.18 5.30 9.58
C ASN A 180 -7.47 5.85 8.32
N ASP A 181 -6.36 6.57 8.53
CA ASP A 181 -5.53 7.20 7.49
C ASP A 181 -4.76 6.20 6.61
N ARG A 182 -4.72 4.93 7.02
CA ARG A 182 -4.02 3.83 6.36
C ARG A 182 -4.95 2.75 5.85
N ILE A 183 -6.27 2.91 5.96
CA ILE A 183 -7.24 1.95 5.40
C ILE A 183 -7.95 2.56 4.19
N ILE A 184 -7.95 1.82 3.09
CA ILE A 184 -8.77 2.07 1.92
C ILE A 184 -9.93 1.09 1.96
N PHE A 185 -11.15 1.62 2.00
CA PHE A 185 -12.37 0.82 1.94
C PHE A 185 -12.95 0.87 0.53
N THR A 186 -13.16 -0.31 -0.07
CA THR A 186 -13.58 -0.44 -1.48
C THR A 186 -14.98 -1.05 -1.61
N ALA A 187 -15.77 -0.53 -2.55
CA ALA A 187 -17.08 -1.07 -2.93
C ALA A 187 -17.41 -0.64 -4.37
N PRO A 188 -18.33 -1.31 -5.10
CA PRO A 188 -19.08 -2.51 -4.77
C PRO A 188 -18.25 -3.79 -4.95
N GLY A 189 -18.88 -4.96 -4.91
CA GLY A 189 -18.27 -6.18 -5.43
C GLY A 189 -18.17 -6.24 -6.96
N ILE A 190 -17.61 -7.35 -7.44
CA ILE A 190 -17.30 -7.56 -8.85
C ILE A 190 -17.95 -8.81 -9.41
N LEU A 191 -18.11 -8.85 -10.72
CA LEU A 191 -18.54 -10.02 -11.46
C LEU A 191 -17.30 -10.71 -12.06
N VAL A 192 -17.25 -12.03 -11.96
CA VAL A 192 -16.19 -12.85 -12.56
C VAL A 192 -16.80 -14.06 -13.24
N SER A 193 -16.38 -14.34 -14.47
CA SER A 193 -16.86 -15.45 -15.26
C SER A 193 -15.93 -16.65 -15.07
N SER A 194 -16.46 -17.74 -14.55
CA SER A 194 -15.74 -19.01 -14.45
C SER A 194 -16.57 -20.11 -15.10
N GLN A 195 -15.95 -20.86 -16.03
CA GLN A 195 -16.59 -21.97 -16.76
C GLN A 195 -17.97 -21.63 -17.36
N GLY A 196 -18.13 -20.41 -17.90
CA GLY A 196 -19.39 -19.98 -18.54
C GLY A 196 -20.51 -19.54 -17.59
N LYS A 197 -20.26 -19.51 -16.26
CA LYS A 197 -21.16 -18.92 -15.27
C LYS A 197 -20.59 -17.61 -14.72
N GLN A 198 -21.45 -16.61 -14.54
CA GLN A 198 -21.08 -15.33 -13.96
C GLN A 198 -21.31 -15.37 -12.44
N ASN A 199 -20.20 -15.36 -11.70
CA ASN A 199 -20.21 -15.38 -10.24
C ASN A 199 -20.10 -13.95 -9.69
N LYS A 200 -20.78 -13.71 -8.56
CA LYS A 200 -20.72 -12.44 -7.83
C LYS A 200 -19.72 -12.56 -6.69
N LEU A 201 -18.66 -11.77 -6.73
CA LEU A 201 -17.62 -11.74 -5.70
C LEU A 201 -17.72 -10.47 -4.85
N PRO A 202 -17.56 -10.56 -3.51
CA PRO A 202 -17.63 -9.41 -2.60
C PRO A 202 -16.62 -8.31 -2.93
N GLY A 203 -16.85 -7.12 -2.39
CA GLY A 203 -15.94 -5.97 -2.52
C GLY A 203 -14.52 -6.26 -2.03
N SER A 204 -14.31 -7.27 -1.19
CA SER A 204 -12.97 -7.75 -0.82
C SER A 204 -12.11 -8.20 -2.02
N TYR A 205 -12.73 -8.62 -3.12
CA TYR A 205 -12.04 -8.90 -4.37
C TYR A 205 -11.80 -7.63 -5.21
N LEU A 206 -12.68 -6.63 -5.11
CA LEU A 206 -12.39 -5.30 -5.65
C LEU A 206 -11.16 -4.70 -4.96
N ALA A 207 -11.01 -4.88 -3.65
CA ALA A 207 -9.83 -4.47 -2.91
C ALA A 207 -8.53 -5.06 -3.50
N ALA A 208 -8.56 -6.32 -3.94
CA ALA A 208 -7.43 -6.98 -4.59
C ALA A 208 -7.09 -6.34 -5.96
N ALA A 209 -8.10 -6.06 -6.78
CA ALA A 209 -7.91 -5.35 -8.05
C ALA A 209 -7.32 -3.93 -7.83
N VAL A 210 -7.85 -3.19 -6.84
CA VAL A 210 -7.35 -1.87 -6.46
C VAL A 210 -5.91 -1.94 -5.93
N ALA A 211 -5.57 -2.97 -5.15
CA ALA A 211 -4.20 -3.18 -4.67
C ALA A 211 -3.21 -3.39 -5.83
N GLY A 212 -3.57 -4.23 -6.80
CA GLY A 212 -2.79 -4.43 -8.03
C GLY A 212 -2.52 -3.11 -8.75
N MET A 213 -3.59 -2.36 -9.02
CA MET A 213 -3.46 -1.06 -9.70
C MET A 213 -2.63 -0.07 -8.88
N LEU A 214 -2.91 0.09 -7.58
CA LEU A 214 -2.21 1.05 -6.72
C LEU A 214 -0.71 0.74 -6.61
N SER A 215 -0.34 -0.54 -6.61
CA SER A 215 1.05 -0.99 -6.55
C SER A 215 1.88 -0.57 -7.76
N SER A 216 1.25 -0.48 -8.93
CA SER A 216 1.89 -0.11 -10.19
C SER A 216 2.05 1.41 -10.37
N LEU A 217 1.32 2.21 -9.60
CA LEU A 217 1.30 3.66 -9.74
C LEU A 217 2.46 4.29 -8.96
N PRO A 218 3.12 5.34 -9.50
CA PRO A 218 3.98 6.22 -8.71
C PRO A 218 3.22 6.78 -7.49
N VAL A 219 3.94 7.12 -6.42
CA VAL A 219 3.35 7.51 -5.13
C VAL A 219 2.49 8.77 -5.20
N GLN A 220 2.84 9.67 -6.12
CA GLN A 220 2.18 10.95 -6.36
C GLN A 220 1.02 10.85 -7.36
N THR A 221 0.90 9.73 -8.08
CA THR A 221 -0.17 9.54 -9.05
C THR A 221 -1.44 9.06 -8.36
N SER A 222 -2.50 9.87 -8.43
CA SER A 222 -3.80 9.53 -7.85
C SER A 222 -4.49 8.39 -8.63
N PRO A 223 -5.16 7.44 -7.94
CA PRO A 223 -5.96 6.41 -8.59
C PRO A 223 -7.30 6.94 -9.16
N THR A 224 -7.68 8.19 -8.86
CA THR A 224 -8.91 8.83 -9.39
C THR A 224 -8.97 8.75 -10.92
N ASN A 225 -10.14 8.40 -11.46
CA ASN A 225 -10.46 8.27 -12.89
C ASN A 225 -9.63 7.22 -13.65
N LYS A 226 -8.84 6.39 -12.98
CA LYS A 226 -8.13 5.27 -13.60
C LYS A 226 -9.06 4.08 -13.76
N THR A 227 -8.83 3.31 -14.82
CA THR A 227 -9.60 2.11 -15.15
C THR A 227 -9.04 0.88 -14.45
N LEU A 228 -9.93 0.01 -14.00
CA LEU A 228 -9.61 -1.33 -13.54
C LEU A 228 -9.98 -2.35 -14.63
N THR A 229 -9.16 -3.39 -14.75
CA THR A 229 -9.44 -4.56 -15.59
C THR A 229 -10.28 -5.53 -14.76
N ILE A 230 -11.60 -5.38 -14.83
CA ILE A 230 -12.62 -6.26 -14.22
C ILE A 230 -13.74 -6.52 -15.23
N GLU A 231 -14.48 -7.60 -15.08
CA GLU A 231 -15.53 -7.97 -16.04
C GLU A 231 -16.85 -7.20 -15.80
N GLY A 232 -17.16 -6.90 -14.55
CA GLY A 232 -18.41 -6.25 -14.17
C GLY A 232 -18.46 -5.85 -12.71
N LEU A 233 -19.45 -5.02 -12.37
CA LEU A 233 -19.79 -4.64 -11.00
C LEU A 233 -21.07 -5.36 -10.59
N THR A 234 -21.17 -5.77 -9.34
CA THR A 234 -22.40 -6.36 -8.78
C THR A 234 -23.54 -5.36 -8.65
N THR A 235 -23.22 -4.08 -8.45
CA THR A 235 -24.21 -3.00 -8.36
C THR A 235 -23.65 -1.74 -9.00
N GLU A 236 -24.35 -1.22 -10.02
CA GLU A 236 -24.00 0.05 -10.65
C GLU A 236 -24.73 1.18 -9.89
N PHE A 237 -24.00 1.91 -9.05
CA PHE A 237 -24.55 3.03 -8.30
C PHE A 237 -24.74 4.28 -9.19
N ASN A 238 -25.83 5.00 -8.98
CA ASN A 238 -26.06 6.29 -9.64
C ASN A 238 -25.25 7.42 -8.99
N SER A 239 -25.19 8.60 -9.62
CA SER A 239 -24.37 9.73 -9.18
C SER A 239 -24.65 10.17 -7.73
N THR A 240 -25.91 10.22 -7.30
CA THR A 240 -26.27 10.59 -5.91
C THR A 240 -25.81 9.54 -4.90
N GLN A 241 -25.85 8.26 -5.29
CA GLN A 241 -25.36 7.17 -4.43
C GLN A 241 -23.83 7.17 -4.36
N LEU A 242 -23.15 7.42 -5.48
CA LEU A 242 -21.68 7.58 -5.53
C LEU A 242 -21.22 8.76 -4.67
N GLU A 243 -21.91 9.89 -4.71
CA GLU A 243 -21.61 11.05 -3.86
C GLU A 243 -21.69 10.69 -2.37
N LYS A 244 -22.73 9.96 -1.95
CA LYS A 244 -22.87 9.49 -0.57
C LYS A 244 -21.73 8.57 -0.15
N LEU A 245 -21.32 7.64 -1.02
CA LEU A 245 -20.22 6.71 -0.76
C LEU A 245 -18.88 7.44 -0.62
N VAL A 246 -18.58 8.34 -1.56
CA VAL A 246 -17.34 9.16 -1.53
C VAL A 246 -17.30 10.08 -0.32
N THR A 247 -18.45 10.63 0.09
CA THR A 247 -18.55 11.45 1.30
C THR A 247 -18.23 10.65 2.56
N LYS A 248 -18.59 9.36 2.59
CA LYS A 248 -18.33 8.44 3.70
C LYS A 248 -16.91 7.86 3.72
N GLY A 249 -16.05 8.16 2.74
CA GLY A 249 -14.69 7.62 2.71
C GLY A 249 -14.60 6.25 2.04
N VAL A 250 -15.56 5.92 1.18
CA VAL A 250 -15.55 4.69 0.37
C VAL A 250 -14.95 4.99 -0.99
N LEU A 251 -13.90 4.25 -1.37
CA LEU A 251 -13.37 4.25 -2.73
C LEU A 251 -14.30 3.41 -3.61
N THR A 252 -15.01 4.09 -4.50
CA THR A 252 -15.99 3.47 -5.39
C THR A 252 -15.54 3.36 -6.83
N VAL A 253 -16.11 2.39 -7.53
CA VAL A 253 -15.91 2.19 -8.98
C VAL A 253 -17.24 2.36 -9.69
N GLU A 254 -17.21 3.12 -10.78
CA GLU A 254 -18.36 3.34 -11.66
C GLU A 254 -18.08 2.79 -13.07
N LYS A 255 -19.14 2.54 -13.82
CA LYS A 255 -19.04 2.17 -15.23
C LYS A 255 -19.20 3.41 -16.11
N ARG A 256 -18.08 3.99 -16.53
CA ARG A 256 -18.02 5.15 -17.41
C ARG A 256 -16.80 5.05 -18.30
N ALA A 257 -17.01 4.64 -19.56
CA ALA A 257 -15.94 4.34 -20.52
C ALA A 257 -14.87 3.40 -19.91
N GLY A 258 -15.35 2.20 -19.52
CA GLY A 258 -14.63 1.24 -18.68
C GLY A 258 -15.08 1.31 -17.21
N PHE A 259 -14.49 0.48 -16.36
CA PHE A 259 -14.72 0.52 -14.92
C PHE A 259 -13.69 1.43 -14.27
N ARG A 260 -14.10 2.58 -13.75
CA ARG A 260 -13.19 3.62 -13.27
C ARG A 260 -13.39 3.91 -11.80
N ILE A 261 -12.29 4.18 -11.11
CA ILE A 261 -12.35 4.66 -9.73
C ILE A 261 -12.86 6.10 -9.72
N VAL A 262 -13.91 6.35 -8.95
CA VAL A 262 -14.54 7.67 -8.84
C VAL A 262 -13.62 8.64 -8.13
N LYS A 263 -13.04 8.22 -6.99
CA LYS A 263 -12.11 9.06 -6.21
C LYS A 263 -11.14 8.23 -5.39
N GLY A 264 -9.85 8.58 -5.44
CA GLY A 264 -8.77 7.94 -4.70
C GLY A 264 -8.65 8.38 -3.25
N ILE A 265 -9.51 7.86 -2.37
CA ILE A 265 -9.60 8.25 -0.96
C ILE A 265 -9.35 7.10 0.01
N THR A 266 -8.88 7.45 1.22
CA THR A 266 -8.84 6.59 2.40
C THR A 266 -10.13 6.73 3.21
N THR A 267 -10.24 5.98 4.30
CA THR A 267 -11.34 6.12 5.26
C THR A 267 -11.19 7.33 6.21
N ASP A 268 -10.09 8.08 6.15
CA ASP A 268 -9.88 9.28 6.98
C ASP A 268 -10.78 10.44 6.55
N ASP A 269 -11.30 11.16 7.55
CA ASP A 269 -12.21 12.29 7.38
C ASP A 269 -11.49 13.66 7.44
N ARG A 270 -10.16 13.68 7.56
CA ARG A 270 -9.35 14.89 7.79
C ARG A 270 -8.25 15.03 6.73
N ALA A 271 -7.02 15.30 7.17
CA ALA A 271 -5.90 15.68 6.33
C ALA A 271 -5.34 14.52 5.48
N TRP A 272 -5.68 13.27 5.81
CA TRP A 272 -5.17 12.07 5.15
C TRP A 272 -6.18 11.41 4.21
N LYS A 273 -7.25 12.14 3.88
CA LYS A 273 -8.31 11.67 2.99
C LYS A 273 -7.81 11.23 1.61
N GLN A 274 -6.80 11.88 1.04
CA GLN A 274 -6.23 11.49 -0.26
C GLN A 274 -5.18 10.38 -0.10
N ILE A 275 -5.30 9.31 -0.89
CA ILE A 275 -4.34 8.18 -0.89
C ILE A 275 -2.93 8.66 -1.24
N THR A 276 -2.80 9.59 -2.19
CA THR A 276 -1.51 10.15 -2.64
C THR A 276 -0.75 10.82 -1.49
N THR A 277 -1.43 11.60 -0.65
CA THR A 277 -0.81 12.26 0.51
C THR A 277 -0.16 11.23 1.43
N ARG A 278 -0.86 10.14 1.75
CA ARG A 278 -0.33 9.06 2.59
C ARG A 278 0.87 8.37 1.94
N ARG A 279 0.78 8.05 0.63
CA ARG A 279 1.85 7.38 -0.13
C ARG A 279 3.11 8.24 -0.26
N ILE A 280 2.96 9.54 -0.53
CA ILE A 280 4.08 10.50 -0.60
C ILE A 280 4.78 10.59 0.75
N VAL A 281 4.02 10.71 1.85
CA VAL A 281 4.62 10.82 3.19
C VAL A 281 5.28 9.52 3.62
N ASP A 282 4.67 8.36 3.35
CA ASP A 282 5.31 7.07 3.65
C ASP A 282 6.63 6.92 2.85
N TYR A 283 6.63 7.27 1.56
CA TYR A 283 7.86 7.30 0.75
C TYR A 283 8.94 8.21 1.34
N ALA A 284 8.55 9.42 1.79
CA ALA A 284 9.46 10.35 2.44
C ALA A 284 10.04 9.77 3.74
N ILE A 285 9.19 9.16 4.58
CA ILE A 285 9.62 8.53 5.85
C ILE A 285 10.68 7.46 5.58
N TYR A 286 10.42 6.55 4.62
CA TYR A 286 11.38 5.50 4.26
C TYR A 286 12.68 6.07 3.71
N GLY A 287 12.60 7.02 2.78
CA GLY A 287 13.78 7.62 2.16
C GLY A 287 14.62 8.43 3.14
N VAL A 288 14.00 9.16 4.08
CA VAL A 288 14.69 9.90 5.15
C VAL A 288 15.40 8.92 6.09
N ARG A 289 14.72 7.85 6.53
CA ARG A 289 15.34 6.84 7.40
C ARG A 289 16.54 6.18 6.72
N SER A 290 16.37 5.74 5.48
CA SER A 290 17.45 5.13 4.68
C SER A 290 18.63 6.10 4.50
N SER A 291 18.35 7.38 4.25
CA SER A 291 19.37 8.43 4.11
C SER A 291 20.11 8.74 5.41
N CYS A 292 19.44 8.65 6.56
CA CYS A 292 20.04 8.94 7.87
C CYS A 292 20.84 7.77 8.45
N ASN A 293 20.45 6.51 8.19
CA ASN A 293 21.08 5.32 8.78
C ASN A 293 22.62 5.27 8.63
N PRO A 294 23.22 5.63 7.48
CA PRO A 294 24.68 5.64 7.31
C PRO A 294 25.45 6.66 8.13
N TYR A 295 24.76 7.55 8.86
CA TYR A 295 25.37 8.55 9.73
C TYR A 295 25.37 8.14 11.21
N ILE A 296 24.67 7.06 11.56
CA ILE A 296 24.68 6.51 12.92
C ILE A 296 26.11 6.06 13.25
N GLY A 297 26.62 6.48 14.41
CA GLY A 297 27.99 6.19 14.86
C GLY A 297 29.08 7.11 14.29
N LYS A 298 28.74 8.05 13.40
CA LYS A 298 29.70 9.08 12.95
C LYS A 298 29.84 10.20 13.99
N LEU A 299 30.92 10.97 13.88
CA LEU A 299 31.17 12.14 14.72
C LEU A 299 30.03 13.16 14.61
N ASN A 300 29.49 13.62 15.73
CA ASN A 300 28.48 14.69 15.75
C ASN A 300 29.16 16.06 15.70
N ASN A 301 29.62 16.45 14.51
CA ASN A 301 30.19 17.77 14.24
C ASN A 301 29.51 18.42 13.03
N GLU A 302 29.75 19.72 12.83
CA GLU A 302 29.14 20.49 11.74
C GLU A 302 29.38 19.87 10.36
N ARG A 303 30.58 19.31 10.12
CA ARG A 303 30.92 18.66 8.85
C ARG A 303 30.02 17.46 8.56
N VAL A 304 29.82 16.56 9.53
CA VAL A 304 28.99 15.37 9.37
C VAL A 304 27.51 15.74 9.27
N ARG A 305 27.06 16.73 10.06
CA ARG A 305 25.68 17.25 9.96
C ARG A 305 25.42 17.91 8.62
N GLY A 306 26.35 18.70 8.10
CA GLY A 306 26.28 19.30 6.77
C GLY A 306 26.22 18.24 5.66
N ALA A 307 27.02 17.17 5.79
CA ALA A 307 26.94 16.03 4.87
C ALA A 307 25.60 15.31 4.95
N MET A 308 25.03 15.11 6.14
CA MET A 308 23.68 14.53 6.31
C MET A 308 22.60 15.41 5.67
N LYS A 309 22.67 16.73 5.91
CA LYS A 309 21.78 17.71 5.29
C LYS A 309 21.85 17.67 3.77
N ALA A 310 23.05 17.54 3.19
CA ALA A 310 23.24 17.41 1.74
C ALA A 310 22.57 16.14 1.17
N THR A 311 22.71 15.00 1.84
CA THR A 311 22.08 13.73 1.40
C THR A 311 20.55 13.80 1.47
N LEU A 312 20.01 14.34 2.56
CA LEU A 312 18.57 14.55 2.72
C LEU A 312 18.03 15.56 1.70
N ASN A 313 18.73 16.67 1.46
CA ASN A 313 18.38 17.63 0.41
C ASN A 313 18.34 16.95 -0.96
N ALA A 314 19.35 16.16 -1.32
CA ALA A 314 19.38 15.46 -2.60
C ALA A 314 18.18 14.51 -2.77
N PHE A 315 17.77 13.82 -1.70
CA PHE A 315 16.57 12.97 -1.72
C PHE A 315 15.28 13.78 -1.87
N LEU A 316 15.08 14.82 -1.08
CA LEU A 316 13.87 15.65 -1.11
C LEU A 316 13.77 16.46 -2.41
N THR A 317 14.89 16.94 -2.96
CA THR A 317 14.92 17.57 -4.28
C THR A 317 14.45 16.60 -5.37
N ARG A 318 14.88 15.33 -5.35
CA ARG A 318 14.31 14.33 -6.27
C ARG A 318 12.82 14.12 -6.10
N MET A 319 12.27 14.29 -4.89
CA MET A 319 10.82 14.23 -4.69
C MET A 319 10.11 15.43 -5.32
N VAL A 320 10.75 16.61 -5.31
CA VAL A 320 10.25 17.80 -6.03
C VAL A 320 10.35 17.60 -7.54
N ASP A 321 11.47 17.11 -8.04
CA ASP A 321 11.69 16.87 -9.47
C ASP A 321 10.70 15.82 -10.04
N ASN A 322 10.33 14.83 -9.22
CA ASN A 322 9.30 13.85 -9.56
C ASN A 322 7.87 14.32 -9.28
N GLU A 323 7.68 15.59 -8.93
CA GLU A 323 6.38 16.22 -8.64
C GLU A 323 5.63 15.61 -7.44
N ALA A 324 6.30 14.82 -6.59
CA ALA A 324 5.72 14.31 -5.36
C ALA A 324 5.59 15.39 -4.29
N LEU A 325 6.52 16.36 -4.28
CA LEU A 325 6.45 17.54 -3.44
C LEU A 325 6.43 18.80 -4.30
N VAL A 326 5.69 19.82 -3.85
CA VAL A 326 5.79 21.17 -4.41
C VAL A 326 7.06 21.85 -3.89
N SER A 327 7.31 21.72 -2.59
CA SER A 327 8.51 22.23 -1.94
C SER A 327 8.77 21.54 -0.59
N TYR A 328 9.92 21.82 0.02
CA TYR A 328 10.25 21.37 1.36
C TYR A 328 11.15 22.38 2.09
N GLN A 329 11.15 22.30 3.42
CA GLN A 329 12.14 22.96 4.28
C GLN A 329 12.89 21.88 5.05
N LEU A 330 14.22 22.01 5.17
CA LEU A 330 15.07 21.08 5.89
C LEU A 330 16.09 21.82 6.74
N ASP A 331 16.14 21.46 8.03
CA ASP A 331 17.24 21.79 8.91
C ASP A 331 17.82 20.56 9.62
N VAL A 332 19.14 20.56 9.79
CA VAL A 332 19.87 19.52 10.52
C VAL A 332 20.81 20.22 11.50
N SER A 333 20.52 20.11 12.79
CA SER A 333 21.22 20.83 13.85
C SER A 333 21.37 19.98 15.10
N ALA A 334 22.28 20.38 15.99
CA ALA A 334 22.43 19.78 17.30
C ALA A 334 22.87 20.87 18.28
N THR A 335 22.19 20.97 19.43
CA THR A 335 22.64 21.83 20.53
C THR A 335 23.76 21.16 21.31
N ARG A 336 24.52 21.91 22.13
CA ARG A 336 25.61 21.33 22.93
C ARG A 336 25.14 20.23 23.89
N ALA A 337 23.91 20.34 24.41
CA ALA A 337 23.30 19.30 25.23
C ALA A 337 23.01 18.04 24.39
N GLN A 338 22.41 18.21 23.20
CA GLN A 338 22.13 17.10 22.28
C GLN A 338 23.40 16.42 21.80
N GLU A 339 24.48 17.16 21.55
CA GLU A 339 25.78 16.59 21.19
C GLU A 339 26.33 15.68 22.30
N LYS A 340 26.24 16.09 23.57
CA LYS A 340 26.64 15.26 24.72
C LYS A 340 25.80 13.99 24.85
N GLU A 341 24.54 14.06 24.45
CA GLU A 341 23.62 12.91 24.40
C GLU A 341 23.75 12.07 23.12
N GLY A 342 24.63 12.46 22.17
CA GLY A 342 24.80 11.77 20.90
C GLY A 342 23.64 11.96 19.91
N LYS A 343 22.82 13.01 20.08
CA LYS A 343 21.63 13.30 19.25
C LYS A 343 21.90 14.35 18.19
N VAL A 344 21.26 14.18 17.03
CA VAL A 344 21.14 15.17 15.95
C VAL A 344 19.66 15.36 15.66
N MET A 345 19.21 16.61 15.59
CA MET A 345 17.85 16.96 15.24
C MET A 345 17.76 17.21 13.74
N VAL A 346 16.80 16.55 13.11
CA VAL A 346 16.40 16.80 11.72
C VAL A 346 14.99 17.33 11.75
N THR A 347 14.82 18.60 11.40
CA THR A 347 13.51 19.25 11.30
C THR A 347 13.18 19.45 9.84
N MET A 348 12.01 18.97 9.41
CA MET A 348 11.57 19.14 8.03
C MET A 348 10.08 19.47 7.95
N THR A 349 9.74 20.29 6.96
CA THR A 349 8.37 20.60 6.58
C THR A 349 8.21 20.19 5.12
N LEU A 350 7.28 19.30 4.83
CA LEU A 350 7.00 18.80 3.48
C LEU A 350 5.71 19.44 2.97
N MET A 351 5.70 19.85 1.70
CA MET A 351 4.49 20.29 1.00
C MET A 351 4.16 19.31 -0.13
N PRO A 352 3.29 18.31 0.11
CA PRO A 352 2.89 17.34 -0.91
C PRO A 352 2.11 17.99 -2.05
N THR A 353 2.26 17.43 -3.25
CA THR A 353 1.41 17.79 -4.40
C THR A 353 0.05 17.12 -4.28
N PHE A 354 -1.03 17.90 -4.40
CA PHE A 354 -2.40 17.37 -4.37
C PHE A 354 -2.94 17.11 -5.77
N SER A 355 -3.78 16.09 -5.92
CA SER A 355 -4.46 15.80 -7.17
C SER A 355 -5.65 16.74 -7.38
N ILE A 356 -5.93 17.07 -8.64
CA ILE A 356 -7.16 17.78 -9.03
C ILE A 356 -8.33 16.81 -8.86
N ASP A 357 -9.24 17.14 -7.97
CA ASP A 357 -10.45 16.35 -7.72
C ASP A 357 -11.67 16.86 -8.50
N PHE A 358 -11.74 18.17 -8.78
CA PHE A 358 -12.88 18.82 -9.41
C PHE A 358 -12.42 19.88 -10.39
N ILE A 359 -13.15 20.02 -11.51
CA ILE A 359 -12.97 21.09 -12.49
C ILE A 359 -14.31 21.81 -12.61
N GLN A 360 -14.35 23.08 -12.23
CA GLN A 360 -15.52 23.94 -12.39
C GLN A 360 -15.32 24.84 -13.60
N VAL A 361 -16.23 24.76 -14.58
CA VAL A 361 -16.20 25.57 -15.79
C VAL A 361 -17.47 26.42 -15.84
N THR A 362 -17.31 27.74 -15.87
CA THR A 362 -18.41 28.69 -16.06
C THR A 362 -18.33 29.23 -17.49
N MET A 363 -19.39 29.01 -18.28
CA MET A 363 -19.50 29.55 -19.63
C MET A 363 -20.51 30.69 -19.66
N TYR A 364 -20.14 31.81 -20.26
CA TYR A 364 -21.03 32.93 -20.53
C TYR A 364 -21.34 32.98 -22.03
N LEU A 365 -22.61 33.08 -22.38
CA LEU A 365 -23.05 33.31 -23.75
C LEU A 365 -23.17 34.82 -23.97
N GLN A 366 -22.62 35.30 -25.09
CA GLN A 366 -22.85 36.66 -25.59
C GLN A 366 -23.93 36.65 -26.66
#